data_AF-A0A2X2IXB3-F1
#
_entry.id   AF-A0A2X2IXB3-F1
#
_cell.length_a   1.000
_cell.length_b   1.000
_cell.length_c   1.000
_cell.angle_alpha   90.00
_cell.angle_beta   90.00
_cell.angle_gamma   90.00
#
_symmetry.space_group_name_H-M   'P 1'
#
loop_
_entity.id
_entity.type
_entity.pdbx_description
1 polymer ?
#
loop_
_entity_poly.entity_id
_entity_poly.type
_entity_poly.pdbx_seq_one_letter_code
_entity_poly.pdbx_strand_id
1 'polypeptide(L)'
;MVQSKTALSVSAADLKPVLYTADVIIVELNIDGQTKRAIVQDAQFHPLTDLVTHVDFLELFDDKEVSLNIPIKLTGTSPGVKMGGKLVQKLRNLRVKALPANLPQRNCRTNGIFRSW
;
A
#
# COMPACT_ATOMS: atom_id res chain seq x y z
N MET A 1 9.54 17.19 14.58
CA MET A 1 8.46 16.47 13.88
C MET A 1 7.54 15.91 14.94
N VAL A 2 6.45 16.60 15.29
CA VAL A 2 5.52 16.13 16.34
C VAL A 2 4.46 15.28 15.65
N GLN A 3 4.52 13.96 15.86
CA GLN A 3 3.39 13.07 15.57
C GLN A 3 2.48 13.10 16.80
N SER A 4 1.34 13.79 16.71
CA SER A 4 0.28 13.64 17.70
C SER A 4 -0.35 12.27 17.50
N LYS A 5 -0.10 11.34 18.42
CA LYS A 5 -0.67 9.98 18.38
C LYS A 5 -2.01 10.00 19.10
N THR A 6 -3.10 9.85 18.36
CA THR A 6 -4.44 9.67 18.92
C THR A 6 -4.77 8.18 18.93
N ALA A 7 -5.18 7.65 20.08
CA ALA A 7 -5.68 6.28 20.17
C ALA A 7 -7.13 6.23 19.66
N LEU A 8 -7.41 5.31 18.74
CA LEU A 8 -8.72 5.12 18.13
C LEU A 8 -9.14 3.68 18.33
N SER A 9 -10.43 3.46 18.63
CA SER A 9 -11.03 2.12 18.68
C SER A 9 -12.00 1.97 17.51
N VAL A 10 -11.78 0.93 16.70
CA VAL A 10 -12.62 0.61 15.53
C VAL A 10 -13.00 -0.86 15.60
N SER A 11 -14.18 -1.21 15.09
CA SER A 11 -14.62 -2.60 15.03
C SER A 11 -13.73 -3.41 14.08
N ALA A 12 -13.43 -4.65 14.44
CA ALA A 12 -12.60 -5.52 13.60
C ALA A 12 -13.25 -5.82 12.25
N ALA A 13 -14.58 -5.76 12.13
CA ALA A 13 -15.30 -6.05 10.90
C ALA A 13 -15.01 -5.01 9.80
N ASP A 14 -14.91 -3.74 10.17
CA ASP A 14 -14.70 -2.62 9.24
C ASP A 14 -13.25 -2.57 8.72
N LEU A 15 -12.30 -3.13 9.49
CA LEU A 15 -10.88 -3.15 9.14
C LEU A 15 -10.50 -4.26 8.16
N LYS A 16 -11.23 -5.39 8.14
CA LYS A 16 -10.93 -6.52 7.24
C LYS A 16 -10.80 -6.12 5.76
N PRO A 17 -11.76 -5.43 5.13
CA PRO A 17 -11.67 -5.13 3.69
C PRO A 17 -10.48 -4.23 3.34
N VAL A 18 -10.09 -3.34 4.26
CA VAL A 18 -8.95 -2.44 4.07
C VAL A 18 -7.63 -3.18 4.23
N LEU A 19 -7.53 -4.10 5.19
CA LEU A 19 -6.29 -4.82 5.53
C LEU A 19 -5.94 -5.95 4.56
N TYR A 20 -6.94 -6.66 4.02
CA TYR A 20 -6.69 -7.79 3.13
C TYR A 20 -6.49 -7.38 1.66
N THR A 21 -6.52 -6.07 1.35
CA THR A 21 -6.26 -5.57 0.01
C THR A 21 -4.78 -5.23 -0.14
N ALA A 22 -4.13 -5.78 -1.17
CA ALA A 22 -2.71 -5.53 -1.45
C ALA A 22 -2.41 -4.11 -1.99
N ASP A 23 -3.46 -3.35 -2.29
CA ASP A 23 -3.38 -1.99 -2.84
C ASP A 23 -3.48 -0.96 -1.70
N VAL A 24 -2.80 0.18 -1.87
CA VAL A 24 -2.85 1.29 -0.90
C VAL A 24 -4.20 2.00 -1.04
N ILE A 25 -5.07 1.80 -0.06
CA ILE A 25 -6.38 2.46 0.02
C ILE A 25 -6.28 3.67 0.93
N ILE A 26 -6.86 4.80 0.49
CA ILE A 26 -7.07 5.98 1.33
C ILE A 26 -8.38 5.77 2.08
N VAL A 27 -8.31 5.82 3.42
CA VAL A 27 -9.45 5.66 4.32
C VAL A 27 -9.86 7.01 4.86
N GLU A 28 -11.17 7.26 4.95
CA GLU A 28 -11.70 8.43 5.65
C GLU A 28 -12.09 8.01 7.07
N LEU A 29 -11.40 8.58 8.06
CA LEU A 29 -11.66 8.37 9.48
C LEU A 29 -12.46 9.56 10.02
N ASN A 30 -13.56 9.29 10.71
CA ASN A 30 -14.28 10.32 11.46
C ASN A 30 -13.83 10.27 12.92
N ILE A 31 -13.12 11.29 13.37
CA ILE A 31 -12.61 11.41 14.74
C ILE A 31 -13.23 12.67 15.34
N ASP A 32 -14.07 12.51 16.36
CA ASP A 32 -14.70 13.63 17.08
C ASP A 32 -15.36 14.68 16.16
N GLY A 33 -16.01 14.22 15.08
CA GLY A 33 -16.70 15.08 14.11
C GLY A 33 -15.82 15.69 13.02
N GLN A 34 -14.51 15.42 13.03
CA GLN A 34 -13.58 15.83 11.97
C GLN A 34 -13.29 14.64 11.05
N THR A 35 -13.65 14.78 9.77
CA THR A 35 -13.28 13.82 8.73
C THR A 35 -11.83 14.02 8.34
N LYS A 36 -11.00 13.02 8.60
CA LYS A 36 -9.58 13.00 8.26
C LYS A 36 -9.29 11.90 7.26
N ARG A 37 -8.47 12.20 6.25
CA ARG A 37 -7.98 11.21 5.29
C ARG A 37 -6.73 10.56 5.84
N ALA A 38 -6.69 9.23 5.90
CA ALA A 38 -5.57 8.47 6.43
C ALA A 38 -5.22 7.26 5.56
N ILE A 39 -3.98 6.80 5.66
CA ILE A 39 -3.50 5.57 5.02
C ILE A 39 -3.11 4.57 6.11
N VAL A 40 -3.36 3.28 5.86
CA VAL A 40 -2.84 2.20 6.70
C VAL A 40 -1.34 2.06 6.46
N GLN A 41 -0.54 2.27 7.52
CA GLN A 41 0.90 2.09 7.44
C GLN A 41 1.31 0.67 7.80
N ASP A 42 0.79 0.18 8.92
CA ASP A 42 1.12 -1.14 9.45
C ASP A 42 -0.07 -1.74 10.19
N ALA A 43 -0.16 -3.07 10.16
CA ALA A 43 -1.20 -3.82 10.84
C ALA A 43 -0.59 -5.05 11.51
N GLN A 44 -0.85 -5.19 12.80
CA GLN A 44 -0.34 -6.28 13.61
C GLN A 44 -1.42 -7.35 13.72
N PHE A 45 -1.07 -8.54 13.26
CA PHE A 45 -1.92 -9.73 13.33
C PHE A 45 -1.39 -10.69 14.39
N HIS A 46 -2.30 -11.34 15.10
CA HIS A 46 -1.93 -12.43 15.99
C HIS A 46 -1.52 -13.66 15.16
N PRO A 47 -0.33 -14.25 15.36
CA PRO A 47 0.20 -15.31 14.49
C PRO A 47 -0.60 -16.62 14.49
N LEU A 48 -1.51 -16.82 15.44
CA LEU A 48 -2.28 -18.06 15.58
C LEU A 48 -3.77 -17.90 15.26
N THR A 49 -4.37 -16.77 15.61
CA THR A 49 -5.83 -16.56 15.48
C THR A 49 -6.21 -15.63 14.33
N ASP A 50 -5.23 -15.10 13.60
CA ASP A 50 -5.41 -14.10 12.53
C ASP A 50 -6.24 -12.87 12.95
N LEU A 51 -6.35 -12.62 14.26
CA LEU A 51 -7.05 -11.47 14.80
C LEU A 51 -6.15 -10.23 14.72
N VAL A 52 -6.72 -9.12 14.27
CA VAL A 52 -6.06 -7.81 14.21
C VAL A 52 -5.95 -7.27 15.63
N THR A 53 -4.72 -7.07 16.11
CA THR A 53 -4.44 -6.57 17.47
C THR A 53 -4.28 -5.06 17.48
N HIS A 54 -3.55 -4.52 16.50
CA HIS A 54 -3.26 -3.10 16.41
C HIS A 54 -3.15 -2.69 14.95
N VAL A 55 -3.66 -1.50 14.62
CA VAL A 55 -3.54 -0.90 13.29
C VAL A 55 -3.03 0.51 13.44
N ASP A 56 -2.01 0.84 12.67
CA ASP A 56 -1.42 2.16 12.60
C ASP A 56 -1.90 2.90 11.35
N PHE A 57 -2.56 4.04 11.59
CA PHE A 57 -2.99 4.95 10.55
C PHE A 57 -2.09 6.18 10.52
N LEU A 58 -1.71 6.59 9.32
CA LEU A 58 -1.02 7.84 9.08
C LEU A 58 -2.00 8.84 8.45
N GLU A 59 -2.23 9.96 9.14
CA GLU A 59 -3.01 11.07 8.60
C GLU A 59 -2.28 11.68 7.39
N LEU A 60 -3.00 11.80 6.27
CA LEU A 60 -2.50 12.42 5.06
C LEU A 60 -2.61 13.93 5.18
N PHE A 61 -1.48 14.59 5.02
CA PHE A 61 -1.42 16.02 4.73
C PHE A 61 -1.00 16.18 3.27
N ASP A 62 -1.72 17.00 2.51
CA ASP A 62 -1.46 17.18 1.07
C ASP A 62 -0.04 17.71 0.79
N ASP A 63 0.58 18.36 1.76
CA ASP A 63 1.95 18.91 1.69
C ASP A 63 3.07 17.93 2.08
N LYS A 64 2.73 16.73 2.59
CA LYS A 64 3.75 15.78 3.08
C LYS A 64 3.88 14.57 2.16
N GLU A 65 5.11 14.30 1.77
CA GLU A 65 5.47 13.09 1.02
C GLU A 65 5.31 11.85 1.91
N VAL A 66 4.61 10.84 1.39
CA VAL A 66 4.45 9.55 2.06
C VAL A 66 5.29 8.51 1.34
N SER A 67 6.04 7.71 2.10
CA SER A 67 6.82 6.59 1.58
C SER A 67 6.00 5.31 1.68
N LEU A 68 5.61 4.74 0.55
CA LEU A 68 4.76 3.54 0.48
C LEU A 68 5.45 2.44 -0.31
N ASN A 69 5.14 1.19 0.06
CA ASN A 69 5.65 0.01 -0.63
C ASN A 69 4.54 -0.55 -1.52
N ILE A 70 4.68 -0.38 -2.84
CA ILE A 70 3.63 -0.76 -3.80
C ILE A 70 4.05 -2.04 -4.52
N PRO A 71 3.16 -3.06 -4.61
CA PRO A 71 3.45 -4.27 -5.37
C PRO A 71 3.48 -3.98 -6.88
N ILE A 72 4.44 -4.57 -7.58
CA ILE A 72 4.60 -4.41 -9.02
C ILE A 72 3.79 -5.50 -9.75
N LYS A 73 2.81 -5.09 -10.57
CA LYS A 73 2.09 -5.97 -11.49
C LYS A 73 2.74 -5.93 -12.88
N LEU A 74 3.24 -7.07 -13.35
CA LEU A 74 3.81 -7.21 -14.69
C LEU A 74 2.69 -7.43 -15.70
N THR A 75 2.59 -6.58 -16.72
CA THR A 75 1.64 -6.73 -17.82
C THR A 75 2.37 -7.15 -19.10
N GLY A 76 1.94 -8.27 -19.69
CA GLY A 76 2.49 -8.79 -20.95
C GLY A 76 3.44 -9.98 -20.75
N THR A 77 3.47 -10.87 -21.74
CA THR A 77 4.35 -12.05 -21.76
C THR A 77 5.63 -11.71 -22.52
N SER A 78 6.79 -11.81 -21.87
CA SER A 78 8.07 -11.63 -22.55
C SER A 78 8.26 -12.70 -23.64
N PRO A 79 8.80 -12.36 -24.83
CA PRO A 79 9.10 -13.33 -25.88
C PRO A 79 10.04 -14.45 -25.40
N GLY A 80 10.94 -14.14 -24.45
CA GLY A 80 11.81 -15.14 -23.82
C GLY A 80 11.05 -16.20 -23.00
N VAL A 81 9.92 -15.85 -22.40
CA VAL A 81 9.05 -16.81 -21.71
C VAL A 81 8.28 -17.66 -22.72
N LYS A 82 7.87 -17.07 -23.85
CA LYS A 82 7.21 -17.79 -24.95
C LYS A 82 8.14 -18.84 -25.60
N MET A 83 9.45 -18.59 -25.61
CA MET A 83 10.48 -19.52 -26.08
C MET A 83 10.93 -20.54 -25.02
N GLY A 84 10.26 -20.63 -23.87
CA GLY A 84 10.55 -21.63 -22.81
C GLY A 84 11.48 -21.14 -21.69
N GLY A 85 11.85 -19.86 -21.67
CA GLY A 85 12.65 -19.25 -20.60
C GLY A 85 11.84 -19.02 -19.31
N LYS A 86 12.50 -19.07 -18.15
CA LYS A 86 11.88 -18.77 -16.85
C LYS A 86 11.99 -17.27 -16.52
N LEU A 87 10.85 -16.62 -16.29
CA LEU A 87 10.83 -15.25 -15.75
C LEU A 87 11.08 -15.28 -14.24
N VAL A 88 12.12 -14.59 -13.79
CA VAL A 88 12.41 -14.41 -12.36
C VAL A 88 12.26 -12.94 -12.00
N GLN A 89 11.21 -12.62 -11.24
CA GLN A 89 11.02 -11.27 -10.69
C GLN A 89 11.83 -11.12 -9.40
N LYS A 90 12.98 -10.42 -9.47
CA LYS A 90 13.85 -10.16 -8.31
C LYS A 90 13.23 -9.17 -7.32
N LEU A 91 12.49 -8.18 -7.80
CA LEU A 91 11.87 -7.13 -7.00
C LEU A 91 10.34 -7.22 -7.15
N ARG A 92 9.65 -7.57 -6.06
CA ARG A 92 8.19 -7.68 -6.02
C ARG A 92 7.51 -6.38 -5.63
N ASN A 93 8.17 -5.59 -4.79
CA ASN A 93 7.63 -4.33 -4.27
C ASN A 93 8.63 -3.21 -4.52
N LEU A 94 8.12 -2.02 -4.82
CA LEU A 94 8.91 -0.82 -5.01
C LEU A 94 8.54 0.20 -3.94
N ARG A 95 9.56 0.73 -3.25
CA ARG A 95 9.38 1.85 -2.32
C ARG A 95 9.27 3.13 -3.14
N VAL A 96 8.08 3.73 -3.15
CA VAL A 96 7.79 5.00 -3.81
C VAL A 96 7.61 6.07 -2.75
N LYS A 97 8.21 7.25 -2.97
CA LYS A 97 7.86 8.47 -2.24
C LYS A 97 6.97 9.30 -3.16
N ALA A 98 5.76 9.59 -2.73
CA ALA A 98 4.83 10.39 -3.51
C ALA A 98 3.98 11.27 -2.61
N LEU A 99 3.52 12.38 -3.18
CA LEU A 99 2.44 13.16 -2.61
C LEU A 99 1.15 12.32 -2.65
N PRO A 100 0.20 12.55 -1.71
CA PRO A 100 -1.07 11.82 -1.68
C PRO A 100 -1.85 11.93 -3.01
N ALA A 101 -1.72 13.07 -3.71
CA ALA A 101 -2.35 13.33 -5.00
C ALA A 101 -1.76 12.52 -6.18
N ASN A 102 -0.52 12.03 -6.05
CA ASN A 102 0.19 11.29 -7.10
C ASN A 102 0.39 9.81 -6.75
N LEU A 103 -0.35 9.30 -5.76
CA LEU A 103 -0.33 7.88 -5.45
C LEU A 103 -0.89 7.07 -6.62
N PRO A 104 -0.11 6.16 -7.23
CA PRO A 104 -0.62 5.31 -8.30
C PRO A 104 -1.56 4.27 -7.68
N GLN A 105 -2.84 4.60 -7.54
CA GLN A 105 -3.87 3.73 -6.95
C GLN A 105 -4.08 2.42 -7.71
N ARG A 106 -3.65 2.33 -8.98
CA ARG A 106 -4.12 1.25 -9.86
C ARG A 106 -3.03 0.38 -10.46
N ASN A 107 -1.81 0.88 -10.69
CA ASN A 107 -0.78 0.17 -11.46
C ASN A 107 0.43 1.04 -11.81
N CYS A 108 1.58 0.77 -11.20
CA CYS A 108 2.86 1.18 -11.77
C CYS A 108 3.17 0.31 -13.00
N ARG A 109 2.86 0.82 -14.19
CA ARG A 109 3.27 0.20 -15.45
C ARG A 109 4.78 0.38 -15.62
N THR A 110 5.56 -0.68 -15.43
CA THR A 110 6.96 -0.71 -15.85
C THR A 110 7.01 -0.90 -17.37
N ASN A 111 6.77 0.19 -18.11
CA ASN A 111 6.98 0.19 -19.55
C ASN A 111 8.47 -0.05 -19.84
N GLY A 112 8.81 -1.29 -20.20
CA GLY A 112 9.95 -1.59 -21.07
C GLY A 112 11.37 -1.23 -20.60
N ILE A 113 11.75 -1.50 -19.34
CA ILE A 113 13.17 -1.34 -18.92
C ILE A 113 14.06 -2.50 -19.41
N PHE A 114 13.52 -3.50 -20.12
CA PHE A 114 14.34 -4.44 -20.91
C PHE A 114 14.72 -3.83 -22.27
N ARG A 115 15.53 -2.76 -22.27
CA ARG A 115 16.34 -2.43 -23.46
C ARG A 115 17.60 -3.29 -23.42
N SER A 116 17.71 -4.13 -24.43
CA SER A 116 18.87 -4.96 -24.78
C SER A 116 20.17 -4.16 -24.76
N TRP A 117 21.17 -4.67 -24.06
CA TRP A 117 22.55 -4.59 -24.53
C TRP A 117 22.80 -5.73 -25.52
#